data_AF-A0A955BGJ3-F1
#
_entry.id   AF-A0A955BGJ3-F1
#
_cell.length_a   1.000
_cell.length_b   1.000
_cell.length_c   1.000
_cell.angle_alpha   90.00
_cell.angle_beta   90.00
_cell.angle_gamma   90.00
#
_symmetry.space_group_name_H-M   'P 1'
#
loop_
_entity.id
_entity.type
_entity.pdbx_description
1 polymer ?
#
loop_
_entity_poly.entity_id
_entity_poly.type
_entity_poly.pdbx_seq_one_letter_code
_entity_poly.pdbx_strand_id
1 'polypeptide(L)'
;MSKDTFRVVTRAADGTLRIKDYPNEAALMETHTQIGIDDCSTDLSLRGMPVFRGLVGPIPEGKGIVRYESPEVFETLTKQWSAAKPTRRTRRRASEVASESSSTMMS
;
A
#
# COMPACT_ATOMS: atom_id res chain seq x y z
N MET A 1 -15.84 -8.43 -15.82
CA MET A 1 -15.15 -7.14 -15.66
C MET A 1 -15.55 -6.59 -14.31
N SER A 2 -14.69 -6.68 -13.31
CA SER A 2 -14.90 -6.01 -12.03
C SER A 2 -14.96 -4.51 -12.31
N LYS A 3 -15.93 -3.79 -11.74
CA LYS A 3 -15.99 -2.34 -11.89
C LYS A 3 -14.89 -1.75 -11.02
N ASP A 4 -13.85 -1.23 -11.65
CA ASP A 4 -12.79 -0.56 -10.92
C ASP A 4 -13.26 0.84 -10.51
N THR A 5 -13.16 1.13 -9.22
CA THR A 5 -13.37 2.47 -8.68
C THR A 5 -12.04 3.20 -8.69
N PHE A 6 -12.01 4.41 -9.25
CA PHE A 6 -10.79 5.20 -9.30
C PHE A 6 -10.81 6.23 -8.18
N ARG A 7 -9.90 6.09 -7.23
CA ARG A 7 -9.86 6.93 -6.01
C ARG A 7 -8.71 7.90 -6.10
N VAL A 8 -8.97 9.20 -5.98
CA VAL A 8 -7.94 10.23 -5.90
C VAL A 8 -7.83 10.71 -4.45
N VAL A 9 -6.66 10.54 -3.85
CA VAL A 9 -6.35 10.98 -2.48
C VAL A 9 -5.40 12.16 -2.53
N THR A 10 -5.88 13.33 -2.11
CA THR A 10 -5.08 14.55 -2.02
C THR A 10 -5.01 15.03 -0.59
N ARG A 11 -4.11 15.98 -0.34
CA ARG A 11 -4.03 16.66 0.95
C ARG A 11 -4.53 18.09 0.79
N ALA A 12 -5.40 18.52 1.69
CA ALA A 12 -5.83 19.91 1.75
C ALA A 12 -4.74 20.77 2.43
N ALA A 13 -4.85 22.09 2.27
CA ALA A 13 -3.90 23.05 2.85
C ALA A 13 -3.80 22.98 4.38
N ASP A 14 -4.86 22.52 5.06
CA ASP A 14 -4.90 22.28 6.50
C ASP A 14 -4.25 20.93 6.91
N GLY A 15 -3.77 20.16 5.95
CA GLY A 15 -3.13 18.88 6.15
C GLY A 15 -4.09 17.68 6.20
N THR A 16 -5.40 17.89 6.07
CA THR A 16 -6.41 16.80 6.06
C THR A 16 -6.40 16.06 4.72
N LEU A 17 -6.78 14.77 4.74
CA LEU A 17 -6.92 13.98 3.52
C LEU A 17 -8.27 14.23 2.85
N ARG A 18 -8.24 14.49 1.55
CA ARG A 18 -9.42 14.56 0.69
C ARG A 18 -9.43 13.39 -0.26
N ILE A 19 -10.52 12.63 -0.22
CA ILE A 19 -10.73 11.45 -1.04
C ILE A 19 -11.85 11.77 -2.03
N LYS A 20 -11.60 11.53 -3.31
CA LYS A 20 -12.61 11.65 -4.37
C LYS A 20 -12.63 10.38 -5.20
N ASP A 21 -13.79 9.73 -5.22
CA ASP A 21 -14.00 8.51 -5.99
C ASP A 21 -14.66 8.83 -7.33
N TYR A 22 -14.19 8.15 -8.37
CA TYR A 22 -14.66 8.25 -9.74
C TYR A 22 -15.16 6.87 -10.19
N PRO A 23 -16.30 6.82 -10.90
CA PRO A 23 -16.95 5.56 -11.26
C PRO A 23 -16.25 4.81 -12.41
N ASN A 24 -15.39 5.50 -13.17
CA ASN A 24 -14.62 4.95 -14.29
C ASN A 24 -13.45 5.87 -14.65
N GLU A 25 -12.56 5.38 -15.51
CA GLU A 25 -11.37 6.10 -15.97
C GLU A 25 -11.70 7.36 -16.76
N ALA A 26 -12.75 7.33 -17.59
CA ALA A 26 -13.15 8.48 -18.41
C ALA A 26 -13.53 9.69 -17.55
N ALA A 27 -14.29 9.48 -16.47
CA ALA A 27 -14.64 10.53 -15.52
C ALA A 27 -13.40 11.13 -14.82
N LEU A 28 -12.35 10.33 -14.62
CA LEU A 28 -11.10 10.82 -14.07
C LEU A 28 -10.33 11.67 -15.10
N MET A 29 -10.29 11.23 -16.36
CA MET A 29 -9.66 11.93 -17.49
C MET A 29 -10.29 13.30 -17.80
N GLU A 30 -11.57 13.50 -17.51
CA GLU A 30 -12.22 14.81 -17.64
C GLU A 30 -11.60 15.88 -16.73
N THR A 31 -11.02 15.47 -15.61
CA THR A 31 -10.48 16.37 -14.58
C THR A 31 -8.96 16.34 -14.46
N HIS A 32 -8.29 15.32 -15.02
CA HIS A 32 -6.85 15.13 -14.92
C HIS A 32 -6.24 14.85 -16.30
N THR A 33 -5.11 15.49 -16.58
CA THR A 33 -4.38 15.29 -17.83
C THR A 33 -3.55 14.02 -17.79
N GLN A 34 -3.86 13.04 -18.64
CA GLN A 34 -3.01 11.88 -18.85
C GLN A 34 -1.67 12.31 -19.47
N ILE A 35 -0.57 11.81 -18.92
CA ILE A 35 0.80 12.06 -19.40
C ILE A 35 1.52 10.79 -19.85
N GLY A 36 0.92 9.63 -19.62
CA GLY A 36 1.48 8.35 -20.03
C GLY A 36 0.60 7.18 -19.61
N ILE A 37 1.19 6.00 -19.69
CA ILE A 37 0.61 4.72 -19.28
C ILE A 37 1.62 4.01 -18.38
N ASP A 38 1.16 3.30 -17.36
CA ASP A 38 2.02 2.48 -16.52
C ASP A 38 2.30 1.11 -17.16
N ASP A 39 3.57 0.76 -17.34
CA ASP A 39 3.98 -0.59 -17.83
C ASP A 39 4.82 -1.35 -16.79
N CYS A 40 5.14 -0.72 -15.65
CA CYS A 40 6.09 -1.27 -14.70
C CYS A 40 5.44 -2.01 -13.53
N SER A 41 4.12 -1.91 -13.34
CA SER A 41 3.45 -2.61 -12.23
C SER A 41 3.60 -4.13 -12.31
N THR A 42 3.80 -4.77 -11.16
CA THR A 42 3.73 -6.24 -11.04
C THR A 42 2.30 -6.77 -11.16
N ASP A 43 1.31 -5.91 -10.92
CA ASP A 43 -0.09 -6.24 -11.08
C ASP A 43 -0.52 -6.00 -12.53
N LEU A 44 -0.83 -7.08 -13.24
CA LEU A 44 -1.28 -7.02 -14.64
C LEU A 44 -2.59 -6.25 -14.80
N SER A 45 -3.40 -6.13 -13.74
CA SER A 45 -4.63 -5.35 -13.79
C SER A 45 -4.38 -3.84 -13.79
N LEU A 46 -3.19 -3.40 -13.39
CA LEU A 46 -2.80 -1.98 -13.38
C LEU A 46 -1.97 -1.58 -14.60
N ARG A 47 -1.33 -2.54 -15.27
CA ARG A 47 -0.59 -2.26 -16.50
C ARG A 47 -1.52 -1.70 -17.57
N GLY A 48 -1.03 -0.69 -18.28
CA GLY A 48 -1.79 0.04 -19.29
C GLY A 48 -2.71 1.12 -18.72
N MET A 49 -2.85 1.25 -17.39
CA MET A 49 -3.64 2.33 -16.79
C MET A 49 -2.93 3.68 -16.94
N PRO A 50 -3.71 4.78 -17.02
CA PRO A 50 -3.19 6.11 -17.27
C PRO A 50 -2.35 6.65 -16.09
N VAL A 51 -1.21 7.22 -16.41
CA VAL A 51 -0.45 8.07 -15.48
C VAL A 51 -0.92 9.50 -15.68
N PHE A 52 -1.31 10.18 -14.60
CA PHE A 52 -1.85 11.54 -14.64
C PHE A 52 -0.83 12.57 -14.16
N ARG A 53 -0.86 13.77 -14.76
CA ARG A 53 -0.06 14.91 -14.32
C ARG A 53 -0.39 15.27 -12.87
N GLY A 54 0.63 15.30 -12.02
CA GLY A 54 0.50 15.74 -10.63
C GLY A 54 -0.13 14.69 -9.69
N LEU A 55 -0.31 13.46 -10.15
CA LEU A 55 -0.73 12.33 -9.33
C LEU A 55 0.32 11.22 -9.38
N VAL A 56 0.44 10.49 -8.29
CA VAL A 56 1.25 9.28 -8.12
C VAL A 56 0.32 8.08 -8.21
N GLY A 57 0.65 7.13 -9.06
CA GLY A 57 -0.13 5.93 -9.33
C GLY A 57 -0.04 5.50 -10.79
N PRO A 58 -0.76 4.44 -11.20
CA PRO A 58 -1.81 3.71 -10.48
C PRO A 58 -1.30 2.84 -9.31
N ILE A 59 -2.02 2.82 -8.17
CA ILE A 59 -1.71 1.97 -7.01
C ILE A 59 -2.91 1.06 -6.71
N PRO A 60 -2.73 -0.25 -6.46
CA PRO A 60 -3.84 -1.11 -6.09
C PRO A 60 -4.28 -0.83 -4.65
N GLU A 61 -5.57 -0.59 -4.42
CA GLU A 61 -6.16 -0.43 -3.09
C GLU A 61 -7.26 -1.47 -2.85
N GLY A 62 -6.89 -2.64 -2.33
CA GLY A 62 -7.86 -3.70 -2.09
C GLY A 62 -8.48 -4.24 -3.40
N LYS A 63 -9.71 -4.77 -3.33
CA LYS A 63 -10.35 -5.43 -4.48
C LYS A 63 -11.09 -4.42 -5.35
N GLY A 64 -10.57 -4.14 -6.54
CA GLY A 64 -11.24 -3.33 -7.56
C GLY A 64 -11.22 -1.83 -7.28
N ILE A 65 -10.24 -1.32 -6.52
CA ILE A 65 -10.01 0.12 -6.38
C ILE A 65 -8.61 0.41 -6.86
N VAL A 66 -8.51 1.38 -7.77
CA VAL A 66 -7.27 1.93 -8.27
C VAL A 66 -7.10 3.29 -7.62
N ARG A 67 -6.08 3.44 -6.76
CA ARG A 67 -5.76 4.70 -6.11
C ARG A 67 -4.74 5.49 -6.92
N TYR A 68 -5.01 6.78 -7.03
CA TYR A 68 -4.04 7.81 -7.34
C TYR A 68 -3.92 8.76 -6.14
N GLU A 69 -2.74 9.30 -5.89
CA GLU A 69 -2.52 10.19 -4.75
C GLU A 69 -1.65 11.39 -5.12
N SER A 70 -1.81 12.52 -4.42
CA SER A 70 -0.88 13.64 -4.63
C SER A 70 0.53 13.29 -4.13
N PRO A 71 1.59 13.90 -4.69
CA PRO A 71 2.96 13.68 -4.23
C PRO A 71 3.13 13.88 -2.72
N GLU A 72 2.44 14.88 -2.14
CA GLU A 72 2.45 15.14 -0.71
C GLU A 72 1.91 13.99 0.14
N VAL A 73 0.82 13.35 -0.31
CA VAL A 73 0.23 12.18 0.35
C VAL A 73 1.19 11.01 0.27
N PHE A 74 1.73 10.73 -0.94
CA PHE A 74 2.70 9.67 -1.15
C PHE A 74 3.92 9.83 -0.25
N GLU A 75 4.52 11.02 -0.23
CA GLU A 75 5.69 11.30 0.61
C GLU A 75 5.39 11.11 2.09
N THR A 76 4.24 11.60 2.56
CA THR A 76 3.87 11.51 3.97
C THR A 76 3.66 10.06 4.39
N LEU A 77 2.91 9.29 3.60
CA LEU A 77 2.68 7.87 3.86
C LEU A 77 3.98 7.06 3.80
N THR A 78 4.84 7.35 2.83
CA THR A 78 6.15 6.69 2.68
C THR A 78 7.08 6.99 3.87
N LYS A 79 7.09 8.25 4.34
CA LYS A 79 7.86 8.66 5.53
C LYS A 79 7.34 7.96 6.78
N GLN A 80 6.02 7.86 6.97
CA GLN A 80 5.41 7.14 8.10
C GLN A 80 5.78 5.66 8.10
N TRP A 81 5.74 5.01 6.94
CA TRP A 81 6.15 3.62 6.79
C TRP A 81 7.62 3.41 7.15
N SER A 82 8.50 4.33 6.71
CA SER A 82 9.93 4.29 7.03
C SER A 82 10.22 4.56 8.53
N ALA A 83 9.40 5.39 9.18
CA ALA A 83 9.54 5.72 10.60
C ALA A 83 9.00 4.62 11.54
N ALA A 84 8.22 3.68 11.04
CA ALA A 84 7.71 2.56 11.83
C ALA A 84 8.87 1.68 12.32
N LYS A 85 9.27 1.86 13.58
CA LYS A 85 10.41 1.18 14.19
C LYS A 85 10.21 -0.34 14.11
N PRO A 86 11.09 -1.11 13.45
CA PRO A 86 10.99 -2.55 13.43
C PRO A 86 11.01 -3.06 14.87
N THR A 87 10.01 -3.88 15.25
CA THR A 87 10.04 -4.53 16.57
C THR A 87 11.30 -5.38 16.63
N ARG A 88 12.23 -4.98 17.51
CA ARG A 88 13.55 -5.60 17.59
C ARG A 88 13.34 -6.96 18.26
N ARG A 89 13.19 -8.00 17.44
CA ARG A 89 13.04 -9.38 17.93
C ARG A 89 14.33 -9.78 18.65
N THR A 90 14.35 -9.64 19.97
CA THR A 90 15.43 -10.12 20.81
C THR A 90 15.45 -11.65 20.71
N ARG A 91 16.51 -12.19 20.10
CA ARG A 91 16.80 -13.63 20.23
C ARG A 91 17.06 -13.89 21.71
N ARG A 92 16.13 -14.57 22.41
CA ARG A 92 16.46 -15.18 23.70
C ARG A 92 17.62 -16.15 23.42
N ARG A 93 18.78 -15.92 24.05
CA ARG A 93 19.83 -16.94 24.09
C ARG A 93 19.20 -18.18 24.71
N ALA A 94 19.23 -19.29 23.98
CA ALA A 94 18.99 -20.60 24.56
C ALA A 94 20.19 -20.89 25.47
N SER A 95 20.05 -20.61 26.75
CA SER A 95 20.91 -21.17 27.79
C SER A 95 20.00 -21.75 28.85
N GLU A 96 20.20 -23.06 29.08
CA GLU A 96 19.76 -23.85 30.23
C GLU A 96 18.30 -24.34 30.27
N VAL A 97 18.05 -25.47 29.62
CA VAL A 97 17.42 -26.64 30.30
C VAL A 97 18.05 -27.90 29.71
N ALA A 98 19.10 -28.40 30.36
CA ALA A 98 19.68 -29.72 30.13
C ALA A 98 19.93 -30.40 31.49
N SER A 99 18.87 -30.96 32.07
CA SER A 99 18.82 -31.97 33.15
C SER A 99 17.34 -32.09 33.54
N GLU A 100 16.63 -33.21 33.46
CA GLU A 100 16.95 -34.55 33.96
C GLU A 100 16.31 -35.62 33.08
N SER A 101 17.08 -36.68 32.83
CA SER A 101 16.63 -37.92 32.21
C SER A 101 16.11 -38.89 33.28
N SER A 102 15.06 -39.62 32.90
CA SER A 102 14.84 -41.04 33.19
C SER A 102 14.64 -41.49 34.66
N SER A 103 13.39 -41.82 35.02
CA SER A 103 13.06 -43.07 35.74
C SER A 103 11.54 -43.24 35.89
N THR A 104 10.92 -44.05 35.02
CA THR A 104 9.66 -44.73 35.34
C THR A 104 9.76 -46.18 34.85
N MET A 105 10.13 -47.08 35.76
CA MET A 105 9.87 -48.52 35.64
C MET A 105 9.09 -48.98 36.88
N MET A 106 8.14 -49.89 36.61
CA MET A 106 7.35 -50.71 37.54
C MET A 106 6.17 -50.05 38.28
N SER A 107 4.97 -50.45 37.89
CA SER A 107 4.12 -51.32 38.71
C SER A 107 3.31 -52.24 37.81
#